data_AF-A0A087UKY5-F1
#
_entry.id   AF-A0A087UKY5-F1
#
_cell.length_a   1.000
_cell.length_b   1.000
_cell.length_c   1.000
_cell.angle_alpha   90.00
_cell.angle_beta   90.00
_cell.angle_gamma   90.00
#
_symmetry.space_group_name_H-M   'P 1'
#
loop_
_entity.id
_entity.type
_entity.pdbx_description
1 polymer ?
#
loop_
_entity_poly.entity_id
_entity_poly.type
_entity_poly.pdbx_seq_one_letter_code
_entity_poly.pdbx_strand_id
1 'polypeptide(L)'
;MENLSALVSLNLNHNKLEILHAEAFKGLHSLLRLSLYGNRIKFIDNLAFVGIGRNLTRINLGANQLTAVPSRPLRNLSVLQRLQLHENNIAALLPEEFAAMDGESLDVLNLANNKVQQLPPRAFMSLHALNSLDLESNLISSIHSHAFQGIEDSLEWLKLGENKLDDIPSQSLKNLRRLRQLDLRGNNISKVREDDFLPYGKNLKFIYLQNNWLQSLEPTSLLSLDSLEWLYLQSNQLNTAPYETFAPVLNTLQVFDIHDNPFHCDCSISWLREWIKGKGASIINMAQETKCVTPEDFESMPLAEIPSDQLICISGSVTLHNYACLLFLITTLLIFTSVS
;
A
#
# COMPACT_ATOMS: atom_id res chain seq x y z
N MET A 1 -38.09 -14.84 -13.14
CA MET A 1 -36.96 -14.92 -14.11
C MET A 1 -36.82 -16.32 -14.72
N GLU A 2 -37.84 -17.19 -14.58
CA GLU A 2 -37.68 -18.64 -14.79
C GLU A 2 -37.40 -19.07 -16.24
N ASN A 3 -37.74 -18.24 -17.23
CA ASN A 3 -37.52 -18.56 -18.66
C ASN A 3 -36.20 -18.00 -19.22
N LEU A 4 -35.36 -17.36 -18.41
CA LEU A 4 -34.09 -16.75 -18.83
C LEU A 4 -32.88 -17.67 -18.57
N SER A 5 -33.02 -18.97 -18.86
CA SER A 5 -32.03 -19.99 -18.52
C SER A 5 -30.66 -19.80 -19.16
N ALA A 6 -30.62 -19.22 -20.36
CA ALA A 6 -29.39 -18.93 -21.11
C ALA A 6 -28.71 -17.61 -20.73
N LEU A 7 -29.28 -16.83 -19.78
CA LEU A 7 -28.72 -15.53 -19.42
C LEU A 7 -27.38 -15.69 -18.69
N VAL A 8 -26.31 -15.13 -19.26
CA VAL A 8 -24.94 -15.23 -18.73
C VAL A 8 -24.58 -14.08 -17.78
N SER A 9 -25.19 -12.91 -17.97
CA SER A 9 -24.89 -11.69 -17.22
C SER A 9 -26.16 -10.93 -16.90
N LEU A 10 -26.35 -10.57 -15.63
CA LEU A 10 -27.49 -9.79 -15.16
C LEU A 10 -26.97 -8.53 -14.47
N ASN A 11 -27.41 -7.36 -14.92
CA ASN A 11 -27.08 -6.08 -14.35
C ASN A 11 -28.37 -5.43 -13.80
N LEU A 12 -28.38 -5.21 -12.49
CA LEU A 12 -29.45 -4.56 -11.73
C LEU A 12 -28.91 -3.33 -10.99
N ASN A 13 -27.88 -2.69 -11.52
CA ASN A 13 -27.24 -1.54 -10.89
C ASN A 13 -28.17 -0.33 -10.78
N HIS A 14 -27.91 0.53 -9.80
CA HIS A 14 -28.60 1.81 -9.62
C HIS A 14 -30.13 1.70 -9.54
N ASN A 15 -30.60 0.62 -8.91
CA ASN A 15 -32.01 0.43 -8.58
C ASN A 15 -32.28 0.79 -7.11
N LYS A 16 -33.48 0.46 -6.61
CA LYS A 16 -33.93 0.75 -5.25
C LYS A 16 -34.11 -0.53 -4.42
N LEU A 17 -33.36 -1.59 -4.72
CA LEU A 17 -33.48 -2.86 -4.01
C LEU A 17 -32.98 -2.70 -2.57
N GLU A 18 -33.82 -3.03 -1.59
CA GLU A 18 -33.47 -3.00 -0.17
C GLU A 18 -33.25 -4.40 0.42
N ILE A 19 -33.93 -5.39 -0.14
CA ILE A 19 -33.91 -6.77 0.29
C ILE A 19 -33.74 -7.67 -0.94
N LEU A 20 -32.87 -8.67 -0.86
CA LEU A 20 -32.87 -9.81 -1.77
C LEU A 20 -33.60 -10.96 -1.10
N HIS A 21 -34.78 -11.30 -1.63
CA HIS A 21 -35.61 -12.39 -1.12
C HIS A 21 -35.06 -13.77 -1.52
N ALA A 22 -35.53 -14.80 -0.83
CA ALA A 22 -35.25 -16.19 -1.17
C ALA A 22 -35.55 -16.47 -2.66
N GLU A 23 -34.69 -17.23 -3.31
CA GLU A 23 -34.86 -17.67 -4.71
C GLU A 23 -35.01 -16.52 -5.74
N ALA A 24 -34.56 -15.30 -5.43
CA ALA A 24 -34.73 -14.12 -6.28
C ALA A 24 -34.22 -14.31 -7.73
N PHE A 25 -33.22 -15.18 -7.92
CA PHE A 25 -32.57 -15.46 -9.21
C PHE A 25 -32.87 -16.86 -9.76
N LYS A 26 -33.92 -17.53 -9.25
CA LYS A 26 -34.30 -18.87 -9.70
C LYS A 26 -34.57 -18.91 -11.21
N GLY A 27 -34.05 -19.97 -11.84
CA GLY A 27 -34.13 -20.21 -13.28
C GLY A 27 -32.97 -19.64 -14.09
N LEU A 28 -32.12 -18.78 -13.52
CA LEU A 28 -30.94 -18.20 -14.21
C LEU A 28 -29.72 -19.15 -14.20
N HIS A 29 -29.90 -20.38 -14.67
CA HIS A 29 -28.92 -21.45 -14.50
C HIS A 29 -27.56 -21.19 -15.17
N SER A 30 -27.52 -20.44 -16.28
CA SER A 30 -26.26 -20.08 -16.96
C SER A 30 -25.59 -18.79 -16.45
N LEU A 31 -26.10 -18.20 -15.37
CA LEU A 31 -25.61 -16.90 -14.90
C LEU A 31 -24.18 -17.02 -14.35
N LEU A 32 -23.26 -16.28 -14.98
CA LEU A 32 -21.86 -16.19 -14.58
C LEU A 32 -21.57 -14.89 -13.81
N ARG A 33 -22.30 -13.82 -14.13
CA ARG A 33 -22.06 -12.47 -13.59
C ARG A 33 -23.35 -11.83 -13.12
N LEU A 34 -23.36 -11.40 -11.86
CA LEU A 34 -24.47 -10.67 -11.25
C LEU A 34 -23.96 -9.34 -10.69
N SER A 35 -24.54 -8.24 -11.11
CA SER A 35 -24.23 -6.91 -10.58
C SER A 35 -25.48 -6.28 -9.97
N LEU A 36 -25.34 -5.87 -8.71
CA LEU A 36 -26.34 -5.22 -7.86
C LEU A 36 -25.78 -3.90 -7.29
N TYR A 37 -24.79 -3.32 -7.98
CA TYR A 37 -24.06 -2.13 -7.54
C TYR A 37 -24.98 -0.91 -7.42
N GLY A 38 -24.79 -0.09 -6.38
CA GLY A 38 -25.52 1.17 -6.26
C GLY A 38 -27.01 0.97 -5.93
N ASN A 39 -27.34 -0.04 -5.13
CA ASN A 39 -28.69 -0.26 -4.61
C ASN A 39 -28.80 0.22 -3.15
N ARG A 40 -29.80 -0.26 -2.40
CA ARG A 40 -30.03 0.05 -0.98
C ARG A 40 -30.04 -1.22 -0.14
N ILE A 41 -29.37 -2.27 -0.59
CA ILE A 41 -29.49 -3.61 -0.02
C ILE A 41 -28.91 -3.60 1.40
N LYS A 42 -29.76 -3.93 2.37
CA LYS A 42 -29.40 -4.11 3.78
C LYS A 42 -29.43 -5.58 4.18
N PHE A 43 -30.32 -6.35 3.56
CA PHE A 43 -30.57 -7.74 3.91
C PHE A 43 -30.59 -8.61 2.66
N ILE A 44 -29.90 -9.75 2.75
CA ILE A 44 -29.87 -10.77 1.73
C ILE A 44 -30.32 -12.06 2.42
N ASP A 45 -31.43 -12.63 1.95
CA ASP A 45 -31.91 -13.91 2.44
C ASP A 45 -30.88 -15.01 2.16
N ASN A 46 -30.73 -15.97 3.08
CA ASN A 46 -29.76 -17.07 2.96
C ASN A 46 -30.02 -17.94 1.72
N LEU A 47 -31.24 -17.92 1.18
CA LEU A 47 -31.64 -18.66 -0.02
C LEU A 47 -31.69 -17.79 -1.27
N ALA A 48 -31.25 -16.52 -1.21
CA ALA A 48 -31.36 -15.58 -2.33
C ALA A 48 -30.65 -16.07 -3.61
N PHE A 49 -29.51 -16.76 -3.47
CA PHE A 49 -28.71 -17.25 -4.59
C PHE A 49 -28.91 -18.74 -4.91
N VAL A 50 -29.96 -19.36 -4.38
CA VAL A 50 -30.32 -20.74 -4.74
C VAL A 50 -30.62 -20.83 -6.24
N GLY A 51 -30.04 -21.82 -6.90
CA GLY A 51 -30.23 -22.09 -8.33
C GLY A 51 -29.18 -21.49 -9.27
N ILE A 52 -28.34 -20.55 -8.80
CA ILE A 52 -27.27 -19.92 -9.60
C ILE A 52 -25.84 -20.25 -9.10
N GLY A 53 -25.71 -20.80 -7.89
CA GLY A 53 -24.41 -20.94 -7.22
C GLY A 53 -23.38 -21.86 -7.87
N ARG A 54 -23.81 -22.76 -8.77
CA ARG A 54 -22.89 -23.67 -9.49
C ARG A 54 -22.08 -22.99 -10.60
N ASN A 55 -22.54 -21.84 -11.09
CA ASN A 55 -21.97 -21.17 -12.26
C ASN A 55 -21.55 -19.73 -11.99
N LEU A 56 -22.09 -19.08 -10.95
CA LEU A 56 -21.81 -17.68 -10.67
C LEU A 56 -20.36 -17.47 -10.24
N THR A 57 -19.58 -16.78 -11.08
CA THR A 57 -18.14 -16.53 -10.85
C THR A 57 -17.88 -15.12 -10.34
N ARG A 58 -18.78 -14.16 -10.60
CA ARG A 58 -18.61 -12.76 -10.21
C ARG A 58 -19.90 -12.18 -9.66
N ILE A 59 -19.82 -11.64 -8.46
CA ILE A 59 -20.92 -10.90 -7.85
C ILE A 59 -20.44 -9.51 -7.42
N ASN A 60 -21.20 -8.48 -7.80
CA ASN A 60 -20.99 -7.11 -7.35
C ASN A 60 -22.13 -6.64 -6.45
N LEU A 61 -21.83 -6.45 -5.17
CA LEU A 61 -22.70 -5.92 -4.12
C LEU A 61 -22.20 -4.55 -3.62
N GLY A 62 -21.31 -3.89 -4.35
CA GLY A 62 -20.77 -2.59 -3.96
C GLY A 62 -21.81 -1.47 -3.95
N ALA A 63 -21.51 -0.36 -3.27
CA ALA A 63 -22.43 0.77 -3.11
C ALA A 63 -23.82 0.34 -2.63
N ASN A 64 -23.86 -0.37 -1.49
CA ASN A 64 -25.07 -0.83 -0.82
C ASN A 64 -25.04 -0.44 0.66
N GLN A 65 -25.87 -1.04 1.51
CA GLN A 65 -26.00 -0.71 2.92
C GLN A 65 -25.69 -1.90 3.83
N LEU A 66 -24.85 -2.83 3.37
CA LEU A 66 -24.43 -4.00 4.12
C LEU A 66 -23.55 -3.58 5.30
N THR A 67 -23.82 -4.13 6.49
CA THR A 67 -23.05 -3.85 7.71
C THR A 67 -22.08 -4.97 8.09
N ALA A 68 -22.16 -6.11 7.41
CA ALA A 68 -21.34 -7.29 7.59
C ALA A 68 -21.18 -8.04 6.27
N VAL A 69 -20.21 -8.95 6.18
CA VAL A 69 -20.04 -9.82 5.02
C VAL A 69 -21.22 -10.79 4.97
N PRO A 70 -21.97 -10.88 3.85
CA PRO A 70 -23.15 -11.75 3.75
C PRO A 70 -22.74 -13.21 3.51
N SER A 71 -21.98 -13.79 4.45
CA SER A 71 -21.36 -15.11 4.36
C SER A 71 -22.34 -16.26 4.12
N ARG A 72 -23.46 -16.28 4.86
CA ARG A 72 -24.46 -17.34 4.76
C ARG A 72 -25.12 -17.42 3.37
N PRO A 73 -25.63 -16.32 2.78
CA PRO A 73 -26.09 -16.34 1.39
C PRO A 73 -25.01 -16.77 0.39
N LEU A 74 -23.76 -16.33 0.60
CA LEU A 74 -22.66 -16.59 -0.33
C LEU A 74 -22.12 -18.03 -0.27
N ARG A 75 -22.40 -18.79 0.79
CA ARG A 75 -21.95 -20.18 1.00
C ARG A 75 -22.18 -21.12 -0.18
N ASN A 76 -23.27 -20.94 -0.92
CA ASN A 76 -23.63 -21.83 -2.02
C ASN A 76 -22.97 -21.44 -3.36
N LEU A 77 -22.15 -20.38 -3.38
CA LEU A 77 -21.46 -19.90 -4.57
C LEU A 77 -20.06 -20.52 -4.68
N SER A 78 -19.99 -21.85 -4.82
CA SER A 78 -18.74 -22.63 -4.69
C SER A 78 -17.66 -22.32 -5.73
N VAL A 79 -18.03 -21.67 -6.84
CA VAL A 79 -17.10 -21.28 -7.93
C VAL A 79 -16.90 -19.75 -8.00
N LEU A 80 -17.28 -19.03 -6.94
CA LEU A 80 -17.15 -17.58 -6.90
C LEU A 80 -15.67 -17.18 -6.91
N GLN A 81 -15.28 -16.39 -7.91
CA GLN A 81 -13.92 -15.91 -8.09
C GLN A 81 -13.77 -14.45 -7.67
N ARG A 82 -14.80 -13.62 -7.89
CA ARG A 82 -14.74 -12.18 -7.58
C ARG A 82 -15.94 -11.73 -6.77
N LEU A 83 -15.65 -11.20 -5.59
CA LEU A 83 -16.62 -10.63 -4.67
C LEU A 83 -16.31 -9.15 -4.47
N GLN A 84 -17.24 -8.29 -4.91
CA GLN A 84 -17.15 -6.85 -4.70
C GLN A 84 -18.12 -6.43 -3.59
N LEU A 85 -17.58 -5.91 -2.49
CA LEU A 85 -18.29 -5.40 -1.32
C LEU A 85 -17.90 -3.95 -1.00
N HIS A 86 -17.26 -3.25 -1.94
CA HIS A 86 -16.82 -1.87 -1.75
C HIS A 86 -17.98 -0.90 -1.49
N GLU A 87 -17.73 0.24 -0.87
CA GLU A 87 -18.74 1.28 -0.61
C GLU A 87 -19.96 0.72 0.15
N ASN A 88 -19.70 0.00 1.25
CA ASN A 88 -20.73 -0.49 2.18
C ASN A 88 -20.46 0.06 3.59
N ASN A 89 -21.15 -0.47 4.60
CA ASN A 89 -21.02 -0.09 6.01
C ASN A 89 -20.37 -1.19 6.86
N ILE A 90 -19.53 -2.05 6.27
CA ILE A 90 -18.89 -3.17 6.98
C ILE A 90 -17.85 -2.61 7.96
N ALA A 91 -18.07 -2.82 9.26
CA ALA A 91 -17.22 -2.25 10.31
C ALA A 91 -16.24 -3.26 10.94
N ALA A 92 -16.53 -4.55 10.83
CA ALA A 92 -15.72 -5.63 11.37
C ALA A 92 -15.64 -6.77 10.37
N LEU A 93 -14.50 -7.46 10.38
CA LEU A 93 -14.28 -8.69 9.62
C LEU A 93 -14.16 -9.82 10.63
N LEU A 94 -15.06 -10.80 10.57
CA LEU A 94 -15.03 -11.93 11.49
C LEU A 94 -14.50 -13.18 10.75
N PRO A 95 -13.45 -13.86 11.25
CA PRO A 95 -12.91 -15.06 10.61
C PRO A 95 -13.97 -16.13 10.29
N GLU A 96 -14.95 -16.30 11.19
CA GLU A 96 -16.06 -17.22 11.03
C GLU A 96 -17.00 -16.87 9.86
N GLU A 97 -17.08 -15.61 9.44
CA GLU A 97 -17.89 -15.20 8.29
C GLU A 97 -17.26 -15.71 6.98
N PHE A 98 -15.96 -15.51 6.80
CA PHE A 98 -15.27 -16.01 5.61
C PHE A 98 -15.17 -17.54 5.60
N ALA A 99 -15.05 -18.18 6.77
CA ALA A 99 -15.11 -19.64 6.88
C ALA A 99 -16.50 -20.18 6.48
N ALA A 100 -17.58 -19.49 6.85
CA ALA A 100 -18.95 -19.91 6.53
C ALA A 100 -19.30 -19.77 5.04
N MET A 101 -18.56 -18.97 4.28
CA MET A 101 -18.79 -18.75 2.84
C MET A 101 -18.19 -19.83 1.94
N ASP A 102 -17.29 -20.68 2.44
CA ASP A 102 -16.60 -21.71 1.62
C ASP A 102 -15.91 -21.12 0.38
N GLY A 103 -15.12 -20.06 0.61
CA GLY A 103 -14.51 -19.23 -0.42
C GLY A 103 -13.26 -19.80 -1.11
N GLU A 104 -13.18 -21.13 -1.27
CA GLU A 104 -11.97 -21.80 -1.79
C GLU A 104 -11.54 -21.32 -3.18
N SER A 105 -12.50 -20.88 -4.02
CA SER A 105 -12.25 -20.38 -5.38
C SER A 105 -12.04 -18.87 -5.47
N LEU A 106 -12.13 -18.13 -4.35
CA LEU A 106 -12.15 -16.67 -4.38
C LEU A 106 -10.76 -16.10 -4.67
N ASP A 107 -10.63 -15.45 -5.84
CA ASP A 107 -9.40 -14.84 -6.37
C ASP A 107 -9.29 -13.36 -5.98
N VAL A 108 -10.42 -12.64 -6.02
CA VAL A 108 -10.48 -11.18 -5.75
C VAL A 108 -11.55 -10.86 -4.73
N LEU A 109 -11.13 -10.19 -3.65
CA LEU A 109 -12.01 -9.62 -2.63
C LEU A 109 -11.79 -8.10 -2.56
N ASN A 110 -12.86 -7.35 -2.84
CA ASN A 110 -12.84 -5.89 -2.72
C ASN A 110 -13.72 -5.45 -1.54
N LEU A 111 -13.09 -4.89 -0.52
CA LEU A 111 -13.69 -4.33 0.70
C LEU A 111 -13.38 -2.83 0.84
N ALA A 112 -12.92 -2.17 -0.22
CA ALA A 112 -12.58 -0.75 -0.19
C ALA A 112 -13.78 0.13 0.23
N ASN A 113 -13.53 1.32 0.77
CA ASN A 113 -14.60 2.26 1.15
C ASN A 113 -15.63 1.64 2.11
N ASN A 114 -15.14 1.00 3.18
CA ASN A 114 -15.97 0.47 4.27
C ASN A 114 -15.56 1.15 5.58
N LYS A 115 -15.89 0.53 6.73
CA LYS A 115 -15.65 1.08 8.07
C LYS A 115 -14.75 0.16 8.91
N VAL A 116 -13.96 -0.69 8.26
CA VAL A 116 -13.11 -1.68 8.95
C VAL A 116 -12.03 -0.93 9.74
N GLN A 117 -11.96 -1.18 11.05
CA GLN A 117 -11.01 -0.50 11.95
C GLN A 117 -9.75 -1.33 12.24
N GLN A 118 -9.87 -2.66 12.19
CA GLN A 118 -8.79 -3.58 12.54
C GLN A 118 -8.91 -4.86 11.72
N LEU A 119 -7.76 -5.49 11.45
CA LEU A 119 -7.71 -6.85 10.89
C LEU A 119 -7.41 -7.86 12.01
N PRO A 120 -8.37 -8.72 12.39
CA PRO A 120 -8.15 -9.72 13.42
C PRO A 120 -7.29 -10.88 12.93
N PRO A 121 -6.77 -11.74 13.83
CA PRO A 121 -6.05 -12.95 13.42
C PRO A 121 -6.92 -13.85 12.54
N ARG A 122 -6.31 -14.47 11.53
CA ARG A 122 -6.94 -15.45 10.63
C ARG A 122 -8.18 -14.92 9.89
N ALA A 123 -8.26 -13.60 9.69
CA ALA A 123 -9.40 -12.94 9.04
C ALA A 123 -9.76 -13.56 7.68
N PHE A 124 -8.75 -14.03 6.93
CA PHE A 124 -8.93 -14.56 5.57
C PHE A 124 -8.55 -16.03 5.45
N MET A 125 -8.45 -16.77 6.56
CA MET A 125 -7.82 -18.09 6.60
C MET A 125 -8.42 -19.13 5.65
N SER A 126 -9.71 -19.03 5.31
CA SER A 126 -10.39 -19.95 4.39
C SER A 126 -10.27 -19.57 2.91
N LEU A 127 -9.66 -18.43 2.58
CA LEU A 127 -9.61 -17.89 1.22
C LEU A 127 -8.30 -18.25 0.52
N HIS A 128 -7.96 -19.54 0.46
CA HIS A 128 -6.64 -20.03 0.02
C HIS A 128 -6.23 -19.66 -1.41
N ALA A 129 -7.18 -19.29 -2.28
CA ALA A 129 -6.92 -18.84 -3.64
C ALA A 129 -6.84 -17.30 -3.77
N LEU A 130 -6.94 -16.57 -2.65
CA LEU A 130 -7.05 -15.11 -2.67
C LEU A 130 -5.74 -14.49 -3.13
N ASN A 131 -5.80 -13.86 -4.30
CA ASN A 131 -4.67 -13.26 -4.98
C ASN A 131 -4.69 -11.73 -4.86
N SER A 132 -5.89 -11.13 -4.81
CA SER A 132 -6.06 -9.68 -4.67
C SER A 132 -7.03 -9.33 -3.55
N LEU A 133 -6.54 -8.51 -2.61
CA LEU A 133 -7.28 -7.99 -1.48
C LEU A 133 -7.22 -6.46 -1.48
N ASP A 134 -8.38 -5.84 -1.62
CA ASP A 134 -8.53 -4.39 -1.59
C ASP A 134 -9.23 -3.95 -0.29
N LEU A 135 -8.51 -3.25 0.57
CA LEU A 135 -8.96 -2.67 1.84
C LEU A 135 -8.77 -1.15 1.87
N GLU A 136 -8.62 -0.53 0.70
CA GLU A 136 -8.41 0.91 0.57
C GLU A 136 -9.56 1.73 1.19
N SER A 137 -9.28 2.94 1.70
CA SER A 137 -10.31 3.86 2.21
C SER A 137 -11.17 3.22 3.32
N ASN A 138 -10.49 2.64 4.32
CA ASN A 138 -11.11 2.13 5.54
C ASN A 138 -10.61 2.93 6.74
N LEU A 139 -10.78 2.42 7.96
CA LEU A 139 -10.34 3.06 9.19
C LEU A 139 -9.27 2.22 9.89
N ILE A 140 -8.51 1.42 9.13
CA ILE A 140 -7.60 0.41 9.68
C ILE A 140 -6.43 1.12 10.38
N SER A 141 -6.37 0.99 11.70
CA SER A 141 -5.25 1.50 12.51
C SER A 141 -4.35 0.39 13.06
N SER A 142 -4.80 -0.87 13.00
CA SER A 142 -4.00 -2.01 13.48
C SER A 142 -4.30 -3.29 12.71
N ILE A 143 -3.25 -4.04 12.39
CA ILE A 143 -3.33 -5.34 11.71
C ILE A 143 -2.67 -6.37 12.61
N HIS A 144 -3.40 -7.40 13.03
CA HIS A 144 -2.84 -8.47 13.84
C HIS A 144 -1.73 -9.23 13.08
N SER A 145 -0.69 -9.68 13.78
CA SER A 145 0.47 -10.41 13.21
C SER A 145 0.16 -11.72 12.49
N HIS A 146 -1.08 -12.20 12.60
CA HIS A 146 -1.59 -13.43 11.98
C HIS A 146 -2.84 -13.15 11.13
N ALA A 147 -3.10 -11.89 10.78
CA ALA A 147 -4.31 -11.50 10.03
C ALA A 147 -4.39 -12.19 8.66
N PHE A 148 -3.24 -12.34 8.01
CA PHE A 148 -3.11 -12.95 6.68
C PHE A 148 -2.74 -14.44 6.73
N GLN A 149 -2.90 -15.09 7.88
CA GLN A 149 -2.69 -16.52 7.99
C GLN A 149 -3.69 -17.29 7.12
N GLY A 150 -3.21 -18.22 6.29
CA GLY A 150 -3.98 -19.02 5.34
C GLY A 150 -3.95 -18.53 3.88
N ILE A 151 -3.41 -17.34 3.62
CA ILE A 151 -3.31 -16.72 2.28
C ILE A 151 -1.88 -16.28 1.91
N GLU A 152 -0.88 -16.71 2.68
CA GLU A 152 0.52 -16.29 2.52
C GLU A 152 1.12 -16.70 1.17
N ASP A 153 0.67 -17.85 0.68
CA ASP A 153 1.14 -18.43 -0.57
C ASP A 153 0.30 -18.00 -1.79
N SER A 154 -0.76 -17.21 -1.63
CA SER A 154 -1.64 -16.82 -2.75
C SER A 154 -1.62 -15.32 -3.04
N LEU A 155 -1.47 -14.49 -2.01
CA LEU A 155 -1.69 -13.05 -2.15
C LEU A 155 -0.54 -12.35 -2.90
N GLU A 156 -0.86 -11.74 -4.05
CA GLU A 156 0.08 -10.94 -4.84
C GLU A 156 -0.21 -9.42 -4.77
N TRP A 157 -1.48 -9.04 -4.54
CA TRP A 157 -1.91 -7.64 -4.58
C TRP A 157 -2.62 -7.26 -3.29
N LEU A 158 -1.99 -6.41 -2.49
CA LEU A 158 -2.56 -5.89 -1.25
C LEU A 158 -2.67 -4.37 -1.31
N LYS A 159 -3.90 -3.87 -1.16
CA LYS A 159 -4.15 -2.44 -1.01
C LYS A 159 -4.64 -2.09 0.39
N LEU A 160 -3.89 -1.24 1.05
CA LEU A 160 -4.14 -0.68 2.38
C LEU A 160 -4.08 0.85 2.35
N GLY A 161 -4.18 1.46 1.16
CA GLY A 161 -4.15 2.91 1.01
C GLY A 161 -5.32 3.61 1.70
N GLU A 162 -5.16 4.90 2.03
CA GLU A 162 -6.20 5.73 2.67
C GLU A 162 -6.74 5.07 3.96
N ASN A 163 -5.85 4.69 4.87
CA ASN A 163 -6.16 4.10 6.17
C ASN A 163 -5.48 4.92 7.29
N LYS A 164 -5.27 4.33 8.47
CA LYS A 164 -4.73 5.01 9.66
C LYS A 164 -3.51 4.27 10.23
N LEU A 165 -2.69 3.67 9.35
CA LEU A 165 -1.50 2.94 9.78
C LEU A 165 -0.38 3.93 10.10
N ASP A 166 0.14 3.88 11.33
CA ASP A 166 1.26 4.72 11.76
C ASP A 166 2.63 4.15 11.35
N ASP A 167 2.69 2.86 11.02
CA ASP A 167 3.88 2.13 10.61
C ASP A 167 3.56 1.13 9.50
N ILE A 168 4.58 0.74 8.72
CA ILE A 168 4.48 -0.44 7.85
C ILE A 168 4.27 -1.68 8.75
N PRO A 169 3.21 -2.48 8.55
CA PRO A 169 2.87 -3.60 9.43
C PRO A 169 3.73 -4.85 9.13
N SER A 170 5.05 -4.71 9.19
CA SER A 170 6.05 -5.73 8.79
C SER A 170 5.83 -7.09 9.45
N GLN A 171 5.51 -7.11 10.75
CA GLN A 171 5.22 -8.36 11.47
C GLN A 171 4.02 -9.13 10.93
N SER A 172 3.03 -8.42 10.40
CA SER A 172 1.81 -9.01 9.83
C SER A 172 2.01 -9.43 8.38
N LEU A 173 2.86 -8.72 7.63
CA LEU A 173 3.08 -8.95 6.21
C LEU A 173 4.25 -9.91 5.91
N LYS A 174 5.12 -10.21 6.88
CA LYS A 174 6.40 -10.93 6.68
C LYS A 174 6.34 -12.26 5.91
N ASN A 175 5.20 -12.94 5.93
CA ASN A 175 5.03 -14.23 5.26
C ASN A 175 4.46 -14.12 3.85
N LEU A 176 4.01 -12.93 3.41
CA LEU A 176 3.42 -12.69 2.09
C LEU A 176 4.48 -12.66 0.98
N ARG A 177 5.19 -13.76 0.79
CA ARG A 177 6.39 -13.82 -0.07
C ARG A 177 6.08 -13.68 -1.55
N ARG A 178 4.82 -13.87 -1.97
CA ARG A 178 4.37 -13.66 -3.36
C ARG A 178 3.93 -12.24 -3.68
N LEU A 179 3.96 -11.34 -2.69
CA LEU A 179 3.48 -9.97 -2.87
C LEU A 179 4.24 -9.26 -3.99
N ARG A 180 3.48 -8.75 -4.97
CA ARG A 180 3.97 -7.97 -6.12
C ARG A 180 3.66 -6.50 -5.97
N GLN A 181 2.51 -6.19 -5.37
CA GLN A 181 2.10 -4.83 -5.07
C GLN A 181 1.77 -4.68 -3.58
N LEU A 182 2.35 -3.65 -2.98
CA LEU A 182 1.95 -3.16 -1.67
C LEU A 182 1.59 -1.67 -1.78
N ASP A 183 0.31 -1.38 -1.58
CA ASP A 183 -0.20 -0.01 -1.59
C ASP A 183 -0.51 0.46 -0.16
N LEU A 184 0.29 1.42 0.32
CA LEU A 184 0.22 2.03 1.66
C LEU A 184 0.05 3.56 1.56
N ARG A 185 -0.37 4.09 0.42
CA ARG A 185 -0.55 5.54 0.24
C ARG A 185 -1.55 6.12 1.25
N GLY A 186 -1.47 7.41 1.58
CA GLY A 186 -2.53 8.04 2.39
C GLY A 186 -2.66 7.43 3.79
N ASN A 187 -1.54 7.12 4.44
CA ASN A 187 -1.50 6.62 5.82
C ASN A 187 -0.69 7.58 6.71
N ASN A 188 -0.41 7.19 7.94
CA ASN A 188 0.31 7.98 8.93
C ASN A 188 1.80 7.58 9.04
N ILE A 189 2.37 6.90 8.04
CA ILE A 189 3.68 6.26 8.14
C ILE A 189 4.78 7.33 8.14
N SER A 190 5.65 7.32 9.15
CA SER A 190 6.71 8.32 9.30
C SER A 190 8.13 7.85 8.96
N LYS A 191 8.34 6.52 8.87
CA LYS A 191 9.67 5.94 8.61
C LYS A 191 9.55 4.59 7.92
N VAL A 192 10.50 4.29 7.03
CA VAL A 192 10.74 2.93 6.51
C VAL A 192 11.96 2.34 7.22
N ARG A 193 11.78 1.17 7.84
CA ARG A 193 12.82 0.44 8.58
C ARG A 193 13.53 -0.60 7.72
N GLU A 194 14.71 -1.03 8.17
CA GLU A 194 15.53 -2.03 7.46
C GLU A 194 14.79 -3.35 7.19
N ASP A 195 13.90 -3.78 8.09
CA ASP A 195 13.21 -5.07 8.02
C ASP A 195 11.85 -5.03 7.32
N ASP A 196 11.32 -3.83 7.01
CA ASP A 196 9.97 -3.65 6.47
C ASP A 196 9.76 -4.38 5.13
N PHE A 197 10.78 -4.42 4.28
CA PHE A 197 10.72 -5.00 2.94
C PHE A 197 11.62 -6.23 2.72
N LEU A 198 12.37 -6.62 3.74
CA LEU A 198 13.32 -7.75 3.67
C LEU A 198 12.73 -9.04 3.07
N PRO A 199 11.47 -9.44 3.35
CA PRO A 199 10.92 -10.71 2.87
C PRO A 199 10.57 -10.78 1.37
N TYR A 200 10.49 -9.66 0.65
CA TYR A 200 9.83 -9.63 -0.67
C TYR A 200 10.76 -9.55 -1.88
N GLY A 201 12.07 -9.62 -1.67
CA GLY A 201 13.09 -9.09 -2.58
C GLY A 201 12.95 -9.37 -4.09
N LYS A 202 12.51 -10.58 -4.48
CA LYS A 202 12.38 -10.96 -5.91
C LYS A 202 10.98 -10.77 -6.50
N ASN A 203 9.98 -10.47 -5.67
CA ASN A 203 8.58 -10.47 -6.09
C ASN A 203 7.96 -9.08 -6.06
N LEU A 204 8.34 -8.24 -5.10
CA LEU A 204 7.75 -6.91 -4.95
C LEU A 204 8.22 -6.00 -6.07
N LYS A 205 7.27 -5.51 -6.86
CA LYS A 205 7.47 -4.66 -8.03
C LYS A 205 6.95 -3.25 -7.82
N PHE A 206 5.88 -3.10 -7.03
CA PHE A 206 5.17 -1.84 -6.91
C PHE A 206 4.97 -1.48 -5.43
N ILE A 207 5.60 -0.38 -5.01
CA ILE A 207 5.45 0.20 -3.67
C ILE A 207 4.84 1.59 -3.80
N TYR A 208 3.71 1.79 -3.12
CA TYR A 208 3.04 3.08 -3.02
C TYR A 208 3.10 3.56 -1.57
N LEU A 209 3.80 4.66 -1.34
CA LEU A 209 4.01 5.29 -0.04
C LEU A 209 3.75 6.80 -0.08
N GLN A 210 3.25 7.32 -1.20
CA GLN A 210 2.88 8.73 -1.32
C GLN A 210 1.78 9.15 -0.35
N ASN A 211 1.69 10.44 -0.06
CA ASN A 211 0.72 11.00 0.90
C ASN A 211 0.84 10.36 2.29
N ASN A 212 2.08 10.19 2.78
CA ASN A 212 2.37 9.78 4.15
C ASN A 212 3.16 10.89 4.86
N TRP A 213 3.75 10.58 6.01
CA TRP A 213 4.57 11.51 6.80
C TRP A 213 6.04 11.09 6.82
N LEU A 214 6.51 10.39 5.79
CA LEU A 214 7.85 9.80 5.77
C LEU A 214 8.92 10.87 5.91
N GLN A 215 9.72 10.78 6.97
CA GLN A 215 10.84 11.68 7.24
C GLN A 215 12.17 11.08 6.77
N SER A 216 12.28 9.75 6.79
CA SER A 216 13.46 9.03 6.35
C SER A 216 13.17 7.57 5.96
N LEU A 217 14.06 7.04 5.14
CA LEU A 217 14.22 5.61 4.88
C LEU A 217 15.56 5.18 5.50
N GLU A 218 15.59 4.04 6.20
CA GLU A 218 16.87 3.53 6.75
C GLU A 218 17.81 3.03 5.63
N PRO A 219 19.15 3.13 5.81
CA PRO A 219 20.13 2.93 4.74
C PRO A 219 20.04 1.61 3.98
N THR A 220 19.55 0.54 4.62
CA THR A 220 19.46 -0.80 4.01
C THR A 220 18.02 -1.24 3.71
N SER A 221 17.03 -0.38 3.93
CA SER A 221 15.60 -0.71 3.78
C SER A 221 15.19 -1.14 2.36
N LEU A 222 15.92 -0.73 1.33
CA LEU A 222 15.67 -1.11 -0.07
C LEU A 222 16.65 -2.16 -0.61
N LEU A 223 17.58 -2.65 0.23
CA LEU A 223 18.71 -3.49 -0.22
C LEU A 223 18.26 -4.81 -0.87
N SER A 224 17.16 -5.39 -0.40
CA SER A 224 16.68 -6.69 -0.89
C SER A 224 15.83 -6.61 -2.16
N LEU A 225 15.40 -5.41 -2.59
CA LEU A 225 14.34 -5.21 -3.57
C LEU A 225 14.82 -5.30 -5.04
N ASP A 226 15.39 -6.45 -5.41
CA ASP A 226 16.01 -6.73 -6.72
C ASP A 226 15.05 -6.64 -7.93
N SER A 227 13.73 -6.55 -7.70
CA SER A 227 12.70 -6.54 -8.75
C SER A 227 11.79 -5.31 -8.69
N LEU A 228 12.16 -4.29 -7.91
CA LEU A 228 11.33 -3.09 -7.75
C LEU A 228 11.28 -2.28 -9.04
N GLU A 229 10.09 -2.07 -9.56
CA GLU A 229 9.84 -1.31 -10.79
C GLU A 229 9.30 0.07 -10.47
N TRP A 230 8.33 0.19 -9.55
CA TRP A 230 7.71 1.46 -9.18
C TRP A 230 7.86 1.76 -7.69
N LEU A 231 8.34 2.96 -7.39
CA LEU A 231 8.45 3.52 -6.06
C LEU A 231 7.86 4.92 -6.03
N TYR A 232 6.72 5.07 -5.37
CA TYR A 232 6.03 6.34 -5.17
C TYR A 232 6.23 6.82 -3.72
N LEU A 233 6.86 7.98 -3.57
CA LEU A 233 7.24 8.63 -2.32
C LEU A 233 6.83 10.11 -2.30
N GLN A 234 6.15 10.61 -3.32
CA GLN A 234 5.77 12.01 -3.39
C GLN A 234 4.81 12.42 -2.27
N SER A 235 4.76 13.72 -1.96
CA SER A 235 3.92 14.25 -0.88
C SER A 235 4.21 13.57 0.47
N ASN A 236 5.47 13.62 0.88
CA ASN A 236 5.98 13.14 2.17
C ASN A 236 6.80 14.25 2.86
N GLN A 237 7.60 13.91 3.88
CA GLN A 237 8.42 14.83 4.66
C GLN A 237 9.92 14.54 4.53
N LEU A 238 10.35 13.96 3.40
CA LEU A 238 11.74 13.61 3.15
C LEU A 238 12.56 14.89 2.94
N ASN A 239 13.54 15.11 3.81
CA ASN A 239 14.44 16.25 3.70
C ASN A 239 15.74 15.89 2.95
N THR A 240 16.10 14.61 2.89
CA THR A 240 17.28 14.12 2.17
C THR A 240 16.94 12.86 1.38
N ALA A 241 17.78 12.53 0.40
CA ALA A 241 17.70 11.28 -0.34
C ALA A 241 19.12 10.70 -0.51
N PRO A 242 19.67 10.00 0.50
CA PRO A 242 21.04 9.48 0.44
C PRO A 242 21.21 8.47 -0.70
N TYR A 243 22.27 8.62 -1.51
CA TYR A 243 22.52 7.73 -2.66
C TYR A 243 22.56 6.26 -2.26
N GLU A 244 23.21 5.94 -1.13
CA GLU A 244 23.40 4.58 -0.64
C GLU A 244 22.07 3.86 -0.37
N THR A 245 21.03 4.59 0.04
CA THR A 245 19.70 4.03 0.31
C THR A 245 18.99 3.62 -0.97
N PHE A 246 19.11 4.41 -2.04
CA PHE A 246 18.39 4.19 -3.30
C PHE A 246 19.21 3.41 -4.34
N ALA A 247 20.54 3.44 -4.26
CA ALA A 247 21.46 2.78 -5.18
C ALA A 247 21.10 1.32 -5.52
N PRO A 248 20.63 0.48 -4.57
CA PRO A 248 20.25 -0.90 -4.86
C PRO A 248 19.14 -1.04 -5.92
N VAL A 249 18.23 -0.06 -6.02
CA VAL A 249 17.02 -0.15 -6.86
C VAL A 249 17.07 0.76 -8.10
N LEU A 250 18.05 1.68 -8.23
CA LEU A 250 18.09 2.65 -9.36
C LEU A 250 18.14 2.00 -10.76
N ASN A 251 18.64 0.77 -10.86
CA ASN A 251 18.74 0.05 -12.13
C ASN A 251 17.44 -0.63 -12.54
N THR A 252 16.59 -1.00 -11.58
CA THR A 252 15.32 -1.72 -11.82
C THR A 252 14.14 -0.76 -11.93
N LEU A 253 14.23 0.41 -11.29
CA LEU A 253 13.16 1.41 -11.29
C LEU A 253 12.85 1.91 -12.71
N GLN A 254 11.57 1.77 -13.06
CA GLN A 254 10.92 2.38 -14.22
C GLN A 254 10.21 3.67 -13.84
N VAL A 255 9.63 3.71 -12.63
CA VAL A 255 8.97 4.90 -12.07
C VAL A 255 9.52 5.12 -10.67
N PHE A 256 10.11 6.29 -10.45
CA PHE A 256 10.54 6.74 -9.15
C PHE A 256 10.05 8.15 -8.97
N ASP A 257 9.02 8.29 -8.16
CA ASP A 257 8.35 9.55 -7.93
C ASP A 257 8.60 9.98 -6.48
N ILE A 258 9.22 11.14 -6.30
CA ILE A 258 9.65 11.66 -4.99
C ILE A 258 9.39 13.18 -4.87
N HIS A 259 8.62 13.76 -5.80
CA HIS A 259 8.32 15.20 -5.78
C HIS A 259 7.51 15.60 -4.53
N ASP A 260 7.30 16.90 -4.30
CA ASP A 260 6.58 17.40 -3.11
C ASP A 260 7.13 16.84 -1.79
N ASN A 261 8.44 16.86 -1.65
CA ASN A 261 9.16 16.59 -0.41
C ASN A 261 10.03 17.82 -0.07
N PRO A 262 10.20 18.17 1.22
CA PRO A 262 10.89 19.37 1.65
C PRO A 262 12.42 19.21 1.61
N PHE A 263 13.00 19.00 0.41
CA PHE A 263 14.41 18.65 0.28
C PHE A 263 15.38 19.77 0.69
N HIS A 264 16.41 19.37 1.43
CA HIS A 264 17.67 20.08 1.58
C HIS A 264 18.56 19.76 0.38
N CYS A 265 18.80 20.77 -0.46
CA CYS A 265 19.58 20.64 -1.67
C CYS A 265 21.02 21.05 -1.45
N ASP A 266 21.81 20.07 -1.05
CA ASP A 266 23.26 20.13 -0.99
C ASP A 266 23.86 19.11 -1.97
N CYS A 267 25.15 18.82 -1.82
CA CYS A 267 25.83 17.88 -2.68
C CYS A 267 25.37 16.42 -2.53
N SER A 268 24.70 16.04 -1.44
CA SER A 268 24.21 14.68 -1.20
C SER A 268 23.05 14.30 -2.12
N ILE A 269 22.28 15.27 -2.62
CA ILE A 269 21.14 15.07 -3.53
C ILE A 269 21.52 15.23 -5.01
N SER A 270 22.80 15.46 -5.31
CA SER A 270 23.31 15.65 -6.69
C SER A 270 22.94 14.49 -7.61
N TRP A 271 22.95 13.25 -7.13
CA TRP A 271 22.54 12.08 -7.91
C TRP A 271 21.06 12.16 -8.32
N LEU A 272 20.18 12.67 -7.45
CA LEU A 272 18.75 12.76 -7.71
C LEU A 272 18.48 13.81 -8.80
N ARG A 273 19.22 14.92 -8.78
CA ARG A 273 19.20 15.89 -9.88
C ARG A 273 19.53 15.24 -11.23
N GLU A 274 20.62 14.47 -11.30
CA GLU A 274 21.00 13.77 -12.54
C GLU A 274 19.93 12.72 -12.93
N TRP A 275 19.36 12.04 -11.95
CA TRP A 275 18.29 11.07 -12.17
C TRP A 275 17.06 11.74 -12.78
N ILE A 276 16.60 12.87 -12.23
CA ILE A 276 15.47 13.65 -12.73
C ILE A 276 15.70 14.12 -14.17
N LYS A 277 16.91 14.61 -14.48
CA LYS A 277 17.27 15.06 -15.84
C LYS A 277 17.41 13.90 -16.83
N GLY A 278 17.78 12.72 -16.35
CA GLY A 278 17.92 11.50 -17.14
C GLY A 278 16.63 10.68 -17.18
N LYS A 279 16.60 9.59 -16.39
CA LYS A 279 15.47 8.63 -16.38
C LYS A 279 14.14 9.26 -15.97
N GLY A 280 14.17 10.25 -15.06
CA GLY A 280 12.98 10.92 -14.54
C GLY A 280 12.29 11.89 -15.50
N ALA A 281 12.92 12.23 -16.62
CA ALA A 281 12.38 13.21 -17.56
C ALA A 281 11.06 12.76 -18.22
N SER A 282 10.75 11.46 -18.22
CA SER A 282 9.49 10.90 -18.71
C SER A 282 8.36 10.89 -17.67
N ILE A 283 8.67 11.14 -16.40
CA ILE A 283 7.67 11.19 -15.31
C ILE A 283 7.04 12.57 -15.31
N ILE A 284 5.70 12.58 -15.38
CA ILE A 284 4.91 13.81 -15.48
C ILE A 284 5.24 14.72 -14.30
N ASN A 285 5.54 15.99 -14.60
CA ASN A 285 5.83 17.07 -13.67
C ASN A 285 7.00 16.89 -12.67
N MET A 286 7.64 15.73 -12.60
CA MET A 286 8.68 15.45 -11.61
C MET A 286 9.80 16.49 -11.57
N ALA A 287 10.27 16.94 -12.75
CA ALA A 287 11.33 17.94 -12.84
C ALA A 287 10.91 19.32 -12.32
N GLN A 288 9.63 19.66 -12.38
CA GLN A 288 9.07 20.95 -11.96
C GLN A 288 8.61 20.93 -10.49
N GLU A 289 8.18 19.77 -10.00
CA GLU A 289 7.60 19.60 -8.67
C GLU A 289 8.63 19.10 -7.63
N THR A 290 9.79 18.59 -8.07
CA THR A 290 10.89 18.28 -7.14
C THR A 290 11.69 19.55 -6.84
N LYS A 291 11.29 20.26 -5.79
CA LYS A 291 11.85 21.56 -5.39
C LYS A 291 12.68 21.48 -4.13
N CYS A 292 13.59 22.42 -3.99
CA CYS A 292 14.39 22.60 -2.79
C CYS A 292 13.67 23.52 -1.81
N VAL A 293 13.73 23.19 -0.52
CA VAL A 293 13.24 24.05 0.58
C VAL A 293 14.41 24.71 1.29
N THR A 294 15.55 24.03 1.38
CA THR A 294 16.78 24.60 1.93
C THR A 294 17.97 24.22 1.05
N PRO A 295 19.10 24.93 1.10
CA PRO A 295 19.30 26.25 1.73
C PRO A 295 18.44 27.36 1.09
N GLU A 296 18.37 28.52 1.75
CA GLU A 296 17.55 29.68 1.32
C GLU A 296 17.85 30.12 -0.13
N ASP A 297 19.12 30.01 -0.56
CA ASP A 297 19.54 30.32 -1.94
C ASP A 297 18.82 29.48 -3.01
N PHE A 298 18.30 28.30 -2.65
CA PHE A 298 17.59 27.39 -3.55
C PHE A 298 16.11 27.25 -3.21
N GLU A 299 15.58 28.04 -2.28
CA GLU A 299 14.19 27.91 -1.83
C GLU A 299 13.20 28.01 -3.01
N SER A 300 12.30 27.03 -3.11
CA SER A 300 11.32 26.86 -4.19
C SER A 300 11.90 26.64 -5.60
N MET A 301 13.22 26.55 -5.76
CA MET A 301 13.84 26.25 -7.05
C MET A 301 13.66 24.75 -7.39
N PRO A 302 13.27 24.41 -8.63
CA PRO A 302 13.31 23.02 -9.08
C PRO A 302 14.73 22.47 -9.05
N LEU A 303 14.94 21.31 -8.43
CA LEU A 303 16.27 20.69 -8.28
C LEU A 303 16.97 20.47 -9.63
N ALA A 304 16.19 20.16 -10.67
CA ALA A 304 16.70 19.99 -12.03
C ALA A 304 17.33 21.27 -12.61
N GLU A 305 16.92 22.45 -12.16
CA GLU A 305 17.38 23.74 -12.67
C GLU A 305 18.65 24.25 -11.97
N ILE A 306 18.96 23.74 -10.77
CA ILE A 306 20.17 24.11 -10.03
C ILE A 306 21.42 23.71 -10.83
N PRO A 307 22.43 24.57 -11.00
CA PRO A 307 23.70 24.18 -11.65
C PRO A 307 24.44 23.07 -10.90
N SER A 308 25.03 22.11 -11.62
CA SER A 308 25.67 20.94 -10.99
C SER A 308 26.92 21.30 -10.17
N ASP A 309 27.61 22.38 -10.54
CA ASP A 309 28.76 22.94 -9.84
C ASP A 309 28.42 23.52 -8.46
N GLN A 310 27.14 23.81 -8.22
CA GLN A 310 26.65 24.27 -6.92
C GLN A 310 26.28 23.12 -5.97
N LEU A 311 26.22 21.87 -6.46
CA LEU A 311 25.91 20.67 -5.67
C LEU A 311 27.15 19.76 -5.51
N ILE A 312 28.33 20.34 -5.30
CA ILE A 312 29.59 19.58 -5.16
C ILE A 312 30.04 19.52 -3.70
N CYS A 313 30.24 18.31 -3.18
CA CYS A 313 30.88 18.14 -1.89
C CYS A 313 32.38 18.33 -2.10
N ILE A 314 32.96 19.40 -1.54
CA ILE A 314 34.42 19.51 -1.49
C ILE A 314 34.91 18.48 -0.46
N SER A 315 35.53 17.41 -0.95
CA SER A 315 36.19 16.42 -0.11
C SER A 315 37.34 17.08 0.66
N GLY A 316 37.05 17.51 1.89
CA GLY A 316 38.03 18.12 2.79
C GLY A 316 37.82 19.61 3.03
N SER A 317 36.75 19.97 3.71
CA SER A 317 36.86 20.97 4.78
C SER A 317 36.65 20.25 6.11
N VAL A 318 37.72 19.61 6.60
CA VAL A 318 37.95 19.67 8.04
C VAL A 318 38.08 21.16 8.31
N THR A 319 36.97 21.81 8.69
CA THR A 319 37.05 23.16 9.22
C THR A 319 38.10 23.12 10.32
N LEU A 320 39.10 23.97 10.19
CA LEU A 320 40.17 24.25 11.15
C LEU A 320 39.67 24.69 12.55
N HIS A 321 38.41 24.42 12.90
CA HIS A 321 37.82 24.62 14.22
C HIS A 321 38.20 23.53 15.24
N ASN A 322 38.62 22.33 14.80
CA ASN A 322 38.99 21.24 15.73
C ASN A 322 40.46 21.25 16.21
N TYR A 323 41.31 22.15 15.73
CA TYR A 323 42.67 22.31 16.28
C TYR A 323 42.78 23.41 17.35
N ALA A 324 41.80 24.30 17.47
CA ALA A 324 41.77 25.26 18.58
C ALA A 324 41.38 24.60 19.92
N CYS A 325 40.62 23.50 19.88
CA CYS A 325 40.21 22.79 21.10
C CYS A 325 41.27 21.78 21.59
N LEU A 326 42.09 21.21 20.70
CA LEU A 326 43.20 20.33 21.10
C LEU A 326 44.43 21.10 21.64
N LEU A 327 44.68 22.33 21.19
CA LEU A 327 45.77 23.15 21.73
C LEU A 327 45.46 23.73 23.12
N PHE A 328 44.18 23.94 23.46
CA PHE A 328 43.79 24.41 24.80
C PHE A 328 43.89 23.32 25.88
N LEU A 329 43.65 22.06 25.52
CA LEU A 329 43.74 20.91 26.46
C LEU A 329 45.19 20.51 26.77
N ILE A 330 46.13 20.73 25.85
CA ILE A 330 47.54 20.38 26.05
C ILE A 330 48.28 21.43 26.90
N THR A 331 47.86 22.70 26.88
CA THR A 331 48.47 23.75 27.74
C THR A 331 47.98 23.72 29.18
N THR A 332 46.78 23.18 29.47
CA THR A 332 46.28 23.05 30.85
C THR A 332 46.76 21.79 31.58
N LEU A 333 47.22 20.76 30.86
CA LEU A 333 47.75 19.53 31.49
C LEU A 333 49.23 19.62 31.91
N LEU A 334 49.96 20.65 31.46
CA LEU A 334 51.38 20.88 31.81
C LEU A 334 51.59 21.84 33.00
N ILE A 335 50.52 22.36 33.62
CA ILE A 335 50.61 23.26 34.79
C ILE A 335 50.25 22.56 36.12
N PHE A 336 49.74 21.32 36.11
CA PHE A 336 49.28 20.63 37.32
C PHE A 336 50.11 19.40 37.77
N THR A 337 51.33 19.20 37.27
CA THR A 337 52.24 18.14 37.78
C THR A 337 53.54 18.65 38.39
N SER A 338 53.60 19.91 38.79
CA SER A 338 54.68 20.44 39.63
C SER A 338 54.15 21.36 40.74
N VAL A 339 53.56 20.78 41.78
CA VAL A 339 53.63 21.24 43.19
C VAL A 339 52.92 20.19 44.07
N SER A 340 53.74 19.48 44.86
CA SER A 340 53.50 18.76 46.13
C SER A 340 54.13 17.38 46.10
#